data_AF-A0A955S877-F1
#
_entry.id   AF-A0A955S877-F1
#
_cell.length_a   1.000
_cell.length_b   1.000
_cell.length_c   1.000
_cell.angle_alpha   90.00
_cell.angle_beta   90.00
_cell.angle_gamma   90.00
#
_symmetry.space_group_name_H-M   'P 1'
#
loop_
_entity.id
_entity.type
_entity.pdbx_description
1 polymer ?
#
loop_
_entity_poly.entity_id
_entity_poly.type
_entity_poly.pdbx_seq_one_letter_code
_entity_poly.pdbx_strand_id
1 'polypeptide(L)'
;MKILFSGYHNLHFLTITEYIEAAIEQLDHQLISFDDRQYLFPGRLRQVMPIFEKYDLKIMNQKLLQLAQSHQPDICLVTGGHRIFPETIQKLNSLKIKTVLWTIDV
;
A
#
# COMPACT_ATOMS: atom_id res chain seq x y z
N MET A 1 -13.11 11.33 5.90
CA MET A 1 -13.37 9.98 5.31
C MET A 1 -12.36 8.99 5.88
N LYS A 2 -12.59 7.69 5.73
CA LYS A 2 -11.60 6.67 6.09
C LYS A 2 -10.74 6.31 4.88
N ILE A 3 -9.43 6.48 4.99
CA ILE A 3 -8.47 6.34 3.89
C ILE A 3 -7.44 5.29 4.28
N LEU A 4 -7.33 4.23 3.47
CA LEU A 4 -6.21 3.30 3.50
C LEU A 4 -5.13 3.83 2.57
N PHE A 5 -3.98 4.20 3.11
CA PHE A 5 -2.87 4.78 2.37
C PHE A 5 -1.71 3.79 2.31
N SER A 6 -1.28 3.46 1.09
CA SER A 6 -0.14 2.59 0.82
C SER A 6 1.06 3.45 0.42
N GLY A 7 2.09 3.47 1.27
CA GLY A 7 3.31 4.24 1.08
C GLY A 7 4.54 3.51 1.66
N TYR A 8 5.72 4.13 1.58
CA TYR A 8 6.96 3.53 2.09
C TYR A 8 7.46 4.30 3.31
N HIS A 9 7.61 3.62 4.43
CA HIS A 9 8.21 4.18 5.64
C HIS A 9 9.69 3.80 5.75
N ASN A 10 10.57 4.78 5.87
CA ASN A 10 11.99 4.55 6.07
C ASN A 10 12.39 4.82 7.53
N LEU A 11 13.06 3.87 8.17
CA LEU A 11 13.48 3.99 9.58
C LEU A 11 14.60 5.02 9.80
N HIS A 12 15.30 5.44 8.76
CA HIS A 12 16.48 6.30 8.85
C HIS A 12 16.19 7.77 8.56
N PHE A 13 15.10 8.08 7.85
CA PHE A 13 14.71 9.46 7.51
C PHE A 13 13.24 9.53 7.09
N LEU A 14 12.62 10.71 7.27
CA LEU A 14 11.26 10.97 6.79
C LEU A 14 11.22 11.02 5.27
N THR A 15 10.23 10.36 4.69
CA THR A 15 9.95 10.37 3.26
C THR A 15 8.70 11.20 2.98
N ILE A 16 8.32 11.29 1.70
CA ILE A 16 7.05 11.92 1.30
C ILE A 16 5.82 11.23 1.91
N THR A 17 5.92 9.94 2.27
CA THR A 17 4.83 9.18 2.89
C THR A 17 4.37 9.85 4.19
N GLU A 18 5.29 10.20 5.09
CA GLU A 18 4.93 10.81 6.38
C GLU A 18 4.30 12.20 6.21
N TYR A 19 4.70 12.97 5.20
CA TYR A 19 4.06 14.26 4.91
C TYR A 19 2.64 14.10 4.34
N ILE A 20 2.41 13.08 3.51
CA ILE A 20 1.07 12.78 2.98
C ILE A 20 0.15 12.31 4.10
N GLU A 21 0.65 11.45 4.99
CA GLU A 21 -0.09 10.98 6.16
C GLU A 21 -0.52 12.15 7.06
N ALA A 22 0.42 13.04 7.40
CA ALA A 22 0.12 14.24 8.18
C ALA A 22 -0.91 15.14 7.48
N ALA A 23 -0.82 15.30 6.15
CA ALA A 23 -1.79 16.09 5.38
C ALA A 23 -3.20 15.46 5.38
N ILE A 24 -3.29 14.12 5.28
CA ILE A 24 -4.58 13.41 5.36
C ILE A 24 -5.22 13.63 6.74
N GLU A 25 -4.45 13.49 7.82
CA GLU A 25 -4.94 13.69 9.19
C GLU A 25 -5.37 15.16 9.44
N GLN A 26 -4.59 16.13 8.95
CA GLN A 26 -4.92 17.57 9.04
C GLN A 26 -6.21 17.96 8.30
N LEU A 27 -6.64 17.17 7.31
CA LEU A 27 -7.91 17.34 6.60
C LEU A 27 -9.08 16.62 7.31
N ASP A 28 -8.91 16.23 8.57
CA ASP A 28 -9.90 15.51 9.39
C ASP A 28 -10.35 14.19 8.74
N HIS A 29 -9.42 13.48 8.10
CA HIS A 29 -9.65 12.13 7.59
C HIS A 29 -9.04 11.08 8.54
N GLN A 30 -9.70 9.92 8.63
CA GLN A 30 -9.18 8.77 9.37
C GLN A 30 -8.19 8.03 8.49
N LEU A 31 -6.95 7.93 8.94
CA LEU A 31 -5.87 7.29 8.20
C LEU A 31 -5.66 5.84 8.68
N ILE A 32 -5.46 4.94 7.73
CA ILE A 32 -4.89 3.61 7.94
C ILE A 32 -3.64 3.53 7.07
N SER A 33 -2.46 3.56 7.70
CA SER A 33 -1.18 3.46 7.01
C SER A 33 -0.83 2.02 6.68
N PHE A 34 -0.30 1.80 5.49
CA PHE A 34 0.21 0.52 5.01
C PHE A 34 1.58 0.70 4.36
N ASP A 35 2.59 0.06 4.93
CA ASP A 35 3.95 0.05 4.40
C ASP A 35 4.07 -0.97 3.26
N ASP A 36 4.30 -0.46 2.04
CA ASP A 36 4.32 -1.21 0.80
C ASP A 36 5.71 -1.78 0.44
N ARG A 37 6.70 -1.66 1.34
CA ARG A 37 8.06 -2.21 1.16
C ARG A 37 8.50 -3.18 2.27
N GLN A 38 7.57 -3.71 3.07
CA GLN A 38 7.84 -4.77 4.06
C GLN A 38 8.04 -6.15 3.40
N TYR A 39 9.15 -6.31 2.69
CA TYR A 39 9.54 -7.55 2.03
C TYR A 39 10.05 -8.59 3.04
N LEU A 40 9.69 -9.86 2.87
CA LEU A 40 10.25 -10.97 3.63
C LEU A 40 11.64 -11.34 3.11
N PHE A 41 11.83 -11.30 1.78
CA PHE A 41 13.09 -11.67 1.17
C PHE A 41 14.00 -10.46 0.90
N PRO A 42 15.30 -10.54 1.25
CA PRO A 42 16.28 -9.55 0.88
C PRO A 42 16.27 -9.25 -0.62
N GLY A 43 16.51 -7.99 -0.98
CA GLY A 43 16.49 -7.54 -2.38
C GLY A 43 17.42 -8.36 -3.29
N ARG A 44 18.58 -8.79 -2.79
CA ARG A 44 19.51 -9.65 -3.55
C ARG A 44 18.89 -10.99 -3.94
N LEU A 45 18.13 -11.62 -3.04
CA LEU A 45 17.46 -12.89 -3.34
C LEU A 45 16.32 -12.69 -4.33
N ARG A 46 15.56 -11.59 -4.19
CA ARG A 46 14.50 -11.23 -5.14
C ARG A 46 15.02 -10.98 -6.55
N GLN A 47 16.20 -10.38 -6.69
CA GLN A 47 16.85 -10.13 -7.98
C GLN A 47 17.32 -11.40 -8.68
N VAL A 48 17.82 -12.38 -7.93
CA VAL A 48 18.34 -13.64 -8.50
C VAL A 48 17.21 -14.64 -8.75
N MET A 49 16.16 -14.61 -7.93
CA MET A 49 15.05 -15.56 -7.98
C MET A 49 13.70 -14.82 -8.01
N PRO A 50 13.12 -14.59 -9.21
CA PRO A 50 11.85 -13.85 -9.38
C PRO A 50 10.67 -14.45 -8.60
N ILE A 51 10.73 -15.72 -8.25
CA ILE A 51 9.69 -16.39 -7.44
C ILE A 51 9.57 -15.77 -6.03
N PHE A 52 10.66 -15.27 -5.46
CA PHE A 52 10.64 -14.61 -4.15
C PHE A 52 9.98 -13.24 -4.23
N GLU A 53 10.25 -12.47 -5.30
CA GLU A 53 9.55 -11.21 -5.53
C GLU A 53 8.05 -11.44 -5.69
N LYS A 54 7.65 -12.43 -6.50
CA LYS A 54 6.23 -12.77 -6.68
C LYS A 54 5.57 -13.20 -5.37
N TYR A 55 6.27 -13.96 -4.53
CA TYR A 55 5.77 -14.38 -3.23
C TYR A 55 5.59 -13.19 -2.27
N ASP A 56 6.58 -12.31 -2.20
CA ASP A 56 6.51 -11.09 -1.38
C ASP A 56 5.35 -10.19 -1.82
N LEU A 57 5.21 -9.95 -3.13
CA LEU A 57 4.09 -9.17 -3.66
C LEU A 57 2.75 -9.82 -3.33
N LYS A 58 2.64 -11.15 -3.40
CA LYS A 58 1.40 -11.85 -3.02
C LYS A 58 1.05 -11.65 -1.54
N ILE A 59 2.02 -11.76 -0.63
CA ILE A 59 1.81 -11.49 0.79
C ILE A 59 1.38 -10.04 1.02
N MET A 60 2.08 -9.10 0.40
CA MET A 60 1.79 -7.67 0.52
C MET A 60 0.35 -7.36 0.08
N ASN A 61 -0.06 -7.88 -1.08
CA ASN A 61 -1.42 -7.72 -1.60
C ASN A 61 -2.48 -8.37 -0.68
N GLN A 62 -2.19 -9.53 -0.08
CA GLN A 62 -3.08 -10.16 0.90
C GLN A 62 -3.24 -9.30 2.17
N LYS A 63 -2.14 -8.74 2.69
CA LYS A 63 -2.18 -7.83 3.85
C LYS A 63 -2.98 -6.57 3.56
N LEU A 64 -2.79 -5.95 2.38
CA LEU A 64 -3.58 -4.79 1.95
C LEU A 64 -5.08 -5.13 1.92
N LEU A 65 -5.45 -6.28 1.36
CA LEU A 65 -6.85 -6.73 1.33
C LEU A 65 -7.42 -7.03 2.71
N GLN A 66 -6.62 -7.60 3.62
CA GLN A 66 -7.04 -7.83 5.01
C GLN A 66 -7.34 -6.49 5.70
N LEU A 67 -6.45 -5.50 5.59
CA LEU A 67 -6.67 -4.17 6.14
C LEU A 67 -7.92 -3.51 5.56
N ALA A 68 -8.11 -3.60 4.23
CA ALA A 68 -9.28 -3.08 3.54
C ALA A 68 -10.59 -3.73 4.02
N GLN A 69 -10.59 -5.05 4.25
CA GLN A 69 -11.75 -5.77 4.77
C GLN A 69 -12.06 -5.42 6.23
N SER A 70 -11.03 -5.35 7.07
CA SER A 70 -11.19 -5.06 8.51
C SER A 70 -11.63 -3.62 8.77
N HIS A 71 -11.10 -2.66 8.01
CA HIS A 71 -11.34 -1.24 8.27
C HIS A 71 -12.44 -0.65 7.39
N GLN A 72 -12.77 -1.27 6.25
CA GLN A 72 -13.75 -0.79 5.29
C GLN A 72 -13.53 0.71 4.94
N PRO A 73 -12.35 1.07 4.39
CA PRO A 73 -12.07 2.45 4.01
C PRO A 73 -12.95 2.89 2.83
N ASP A 74 -13.23 4.19 2.74
CA ASP A 74 -13.92 4.79 1.59
C ASP A 74 -12.99 4.80 0.35
N ILE A 75 -11.69 5.03 0.59
CA ILE A 75 -10.65 5.14 -0.43
C ILE A 75 -9.44 4.28 -0.05
N CYS A 76 -8.89 3.56 -1.04
CA CYS A 76 -7.55 2.99 -1.00
C CYS A 76 -6.64 3.82 -1.91
N LEU A 77 -5.73 4.59 -1.30
CA LEU A 77 -4.78 5.46 -1.99
C LEU A 77 -3.42 4.76 -2.08
N VAL A 78 -2.92 4.55 -3.30
CA VAL A 78 -1.69 3.80 -3.55
C VAL A 78 -0.65 4.69 -4.21
N THR A 79 0.56 4.77 -3.66
CA THR A 79 1.63 5.65 -4.17
C THR A 79 2.43 5.10 -5.35
N GLY A 80 2.25 3.82 -5.69
CA GLY A 80 2.94 3.16 -6.80
C GLY A 80 2.11 2.04 -7.45
N GLY A 81 2.09 2.00 -8.78
CA GLY A 81 1.23 1.08 -9.54
C GLY A 81 1.82 -0.31 -9.78
N HIS A 82 3.12 -0.51 -9.58
CA HIS A 82 3.82 -1.75 -9.97
C HIS A 82 3.73 -2.89 -8.95
N ARG A 83 3.30 -2.61 -7.72
CA ARG A 83 3.29 -3.62 -6.63
C ARG A 83 1.91 -4.21 -6.37
N ILE A 84 0.84 -3.55 -6.80
CA ILE A 84 -0.54 -4.00 -6.58
C ILE A 84 -1.04 -4.80 -7.77
N PHE A 85 -1.51 -6.02 -7.52
CA PHE A 85 -2.00 -6.89 -8.59
C PHE A 85 -3.40 -6.49 -9.09
N PRO A 86 -3.73 -6.72 -10.37
CA PRO A 86 -5.06 -6.45 -10.92
C PRO A 86 -6.19 -7.12 -10.11
N GLU A 87 -5.97 -8.35 -9.64
CA GLU A 87 -6.96 -9.10 -8.83
C GLU A 87 -7.21 -8.42 -7.47
N THR A 88 -6.19 -7.76 -6.91
CA THR A 88 -6.34 -6.96 -5.68
C THR A 88 -7.23 -5.76 -5.92
N ILE A 89 -7.03 -5.03 -7.03
CA ILE A 89 -7.88 -3.90 -7.41
C ILE A 89 -9.32 -4.34 -7.65
N GLN A 90 -9.53 -5.45 -8.36
CA GLN A 90 -10.86 -6.02 -8.58
C GLN A 90 -11.54 -6.36 -7.25
N LYS A 91 -10.79 -6.92 -6.29
CA LYS A 91 -11.32 -7.25 -4.97
C LYS A 91 -11.68 -5.99 -4.17
N LEU A 92 -10.83 -4.96 -4.17
CA LEU A 92 -11.15 -3.67 -3.54
C LEU A 92 -12.42 -3.04 -4.13
N ASN A 93 -12.56 -3.05 -5.46
CA ASN A 93 -13.74 -2.55 -6.15
C ASN A 93 -15.00 -3.35 -5.77
N SER A 94 -14.89 -4.68 -5.63
CA SER A 94 -16.02 -5.53 -5.18
C SER A 94 -16.48 -5.21 -3.75
N LEU A 95 -15.58 -4.64 -2.92
CA LEU A 95 -15.88 -4.15 -1.58
C LEU A 95 -16.42 -2.70 -1.58
N LYS A 96 -16.68 -2.13 -2.77
CA LYS A 96 -17.11 -0.73 -2.98
C LYS A 96 -16.08 0.31 -2.50
N ILE A 97 -14.82 -0.09 -2.34
CA ILE A 97 -13.70 0.78 -1.98
C ILE A 97 -13.20 1.45 -3.26
N LYS A 98 -13.13 2.79 -3.28
CA LYS A 98 -12.57 3.51 -4.43
C LYS A 98 -11.05 3.41 -4.39
N THR A 99 -10.43 2.88 -5.45
CA THR A 99 -8.97 2.81 -5.53
C THR A 99 -8.43 4.00 -6.33
N VAL A 100 -7.46 4.71 -5.77
CA VAL A 100 -6.78 5.84 -6.40
C VAL A 100 -5.29 5.52 -6.50
N LEU A 101 -4.74 5.57 -7.72
CA LEU A 101 -3.31 5.54 -7.95
C LEU A 101 -2.79 6.98 -7.93
N TRP A 102 -1.98 7.32 -6.94
CA TRP A 102 -1.24 8.57 -6.89
C TRP A 102 0.23 8.27 -7.11
N THR A 103 0.63 8.23 -8.37
CA THR A 103 2.02 7.93 -8.71
C THR A 103 2.91 9.08 -8.24
N ILE A 104 3.85 8.76 -7.37
CA ILE A 104 4.89 9.66 -6.89
C ILE A 104 6.23 8.95 -7.03
N ASP A 105 7.26 9.70 -7.43
CA ASP A 105 8.63 9.18 -7.46
C ASP A 105 9.15 9.12 -6.01
N VAL A 106 9.36 7.91 -5.49
CA VAL A 106 9.82 7.63 -4.11
C VAL A 106 11.09 6.79 -4.09
#